data_AF-B4HA19-F1
#
_entry.id   AF-B4HA19-F1
#
_cell.length_a   1.000
_cell.length_b   1.000
_cell.length_c   1.000
_cell.angle_alpha   90.00
_cell.angle_beta   90.00
_cell.angle_gamma   90.00
#
_symmetry.space_group_name_H-M   'P 1'
#
loop_
_entity.id
_entity.type
_entity.pdbx_description
1 polymer ?
#
loop_
_entity_poly.entity_id
_entity_poly.type
_entity_poly.pdbx_seq_one_letter_code
_entity_poly.pdbx_strand_id
1 'polypeptide(L)'
;MSKKTTRSAKPKPDPDANIDTAAQKSTVAGLKKVLYISEKILPDDNQLLRLDRFYHPGKGKDALFLTNPDGQIMELLEYAEPRRSWLINSEICANGRVYMTIPMDTTLLAIHHLRKHCAQRAMSLDNIAVHEASTSRFLTQFIDSNGLKCVADAKTSGDLTFYKYNQERTLAWLALKTRHVAEILKQKQIHCGHSAQSQNFVRSEKLSDNVVNEMDYGRMACDIVGRYLDSDLHDQLIGYLHIPSEIQAIVEEKTAAQKRKSQVGLEGSNSKKIKLNSHDSDAASKLKLSGLLDSKNGKDCITSPPTMEPLKERSMTAKEKALAKGAKGTKSIASFFKVN
;
A
#
# COMPACT_ATOMS: atom_id res chain seq x y z
N MET A 1 30.53 31.71 63.99
CA MET A 1 29.70 31.71 62.77
C MET A 1 30.20 30.62 61.84
N SER A 2 29.50 29.47 61.80
CA SER A 2 30.01 28.21 61.25
C SER A 2 29.60 28.02 59.79
N LYS A 3 30.55 27.62 58.93
CA LYS A 3 30.37 27.41 57.49
C LYS A 3 29.52 26.16 57.24
N LYS A 4 28.40 26.30 56.52
CA LYS A 4 27.52 25.19 56.12
C LYS A 4 28.08 24.50 54.87
N THR A 5 28.63 23.31 55.03
CA THR A 5 29.03 22.39 53.96
C THR A 5 27.83 21.53 53.53
N THR A 6 27.43 21.62 52.26
CA THR A 6 26.40 20.76 51.65
C THR A 6 27.02 19.43 51.21
N ARG A 7 26.61 18.32 51.85
CA ARG A 7 26.99 16.94 51.48
C ARG A 7 26.42 16.59 50.11
N SER A 8 27.27 16.20 49.17
CA SER A 8 26.89 15.48 47.97
C SER A 8 26.44 14.06 48.33
N ALA A 9 25.16 13.77 48.17
CA ALA A 9 24.64 12.41 48.26
C ALA A 9 24.89 11.71 46.91
N LYS A 10 25.70 10.64 46.92
CA LYS A 10 25.80 9.72 45.78
C LYS A 10 24.43 9.04 45.57
N PRO A 11 23.99 8.81 44.32
CA PRO A 11 22.79 8.02 44.06
C PRO A 11 22.97 6.60 44.62
N LYS A 12 21.92 6.05 45.24
CA LYS A 12 21.89 4.63 45.65
C LYS A 12 21.99 3.74 44.39
N PRO A 13 22.72 2.62 44.45
CA PRO A 13 22.73 1.64 43.37
C PRO A 13 21.35 0.98 43.24
N ASP A 14 20.96 0.70 42.00
CA ASP A 14 19.73 -0.03 41.63
C ASP A 14 19.70 -1.41 42.32
N PRO A 15 18.57 -1.82 42.93
CA PRO A 15 18.46 -3.10 43.63
C PRO A 15 18.55 -4.33 42.72
N ASP A 16 18.52 -4.16 41.39
CA ASP A 16 18.63 -5.24 40.41
C ASP A 16 20.05 -5.46 39.85
N ALA A 17 21.06 -4.77 40.40
CA ALA A 17 22.45 -4.91 39.95
C ALA A 17 23.09 -6.28 40.29
N ASN A 18 22.40 -7.15 41.03
CA ASN A 18 22.90 -8.45 41.49
C ASN A 18 21.97 -9.62 41.12
N ILE A 19 21.37 -9.59 39.92
CA ILE A 19 20.94 -10.83 39.28
C ILE A 19 22.08 -11.25 38.37
N ASP A 20 22.67 -12.41 38.68
CA ASP A 20 23.71 -13.07 37.92
C ASP A 20 23.48 -12.92 36.42
N THR A 21 24.26 -12.05 35.80
CA THR A 21 24.40 -11.95 34.35
C THR A 21 25.23 -13.14 33.89
N ALA A 22 24.66 -14.34 34.04
CA ALA A 22 24.88 -15.37 33.04
C ALA A 22 24.43 -14.73 31.73
N ALA A 23 25.41 -14.24 30.97
CA ALA A 23 25.21 -13.65 29.67
C ALA A 23 24.35 -14.61 28.84
N GLN A 24 23.04 -14.35 28.80
CA GLN A 24 22.20 -14.75 27.68
C GLN A 24 22.74 -13.95 26.50
N LYS A 25 23.86 -14.44 25.95
CA LYS A 25 24.28 -14.12 24.61
C LYS A 25 23.04 -14.41 23.78
N SER A 26 22.38 -13.35 23.32
CA SER A 26 21.33 -13.46 22.31
C SER A 26 21.96 -14.22 21.15
N THR A 27 21.70 -15.51 21.07
CA THR A 27 22.18 -16.35 19.98
C THR A 27 21.56 -15.72 18.75
N VAL A 28 22.38 -15.28 17.79
CA VAL A 28 21.87 -14.81 16.50
C VAL A 28 21.31 -16.06 15.82
N ALA A 29 20.05 -16.35 16.12
CA ALA A 29 19.35 -17.49 15.58
C ALA A 29 19.17 -17.29 14.08
N GLY A 30 19.06 -18.40 13.35
CA GLY A 30 18.77 -18.40 11.93
C GLY A 30 17.55 -17.52 11.61
N LEU A 31 17.47 -17.05 10.36
CA LEU A 31 16.40 -16.18 9.89
C LEU A 31 15.02 -16.80 10.16
N LYS A 32 14.35 -16.35 11.23
CA LYS A 32 12.97 -16.72 11.55
C LYS A 32 12.02 -15.93 10.67
N LYS A 33 10.98 -16.59 10.16
CA LYS A 33 9.88 -15.98 9.41
C LYS A 33 8.60 -16.10 10.21
N VAL A 34 7.85 -15.01 10.31
CA VAL A 34 6.54 -14.99 10.96
C VAL A 34 5.48 -15.12 9.88
N LEU A 35 4.68 -16.18 9.94
CA LEU A 35 3.63 -16.48 8.97
C LEU A 35 2.26 -16.48 9.66
N TYR A 36 1.28 -15.79 9.08
CA TYR A 36 -0.14 -16.00 9.35
C TYR A 36 -0.68 -16.96 8.29
N ILE A 37 -0.99 -18.17 8.71
CA ILE A 37 -1.49 -19.24 7.84
C ILE A 37 -2.99 -19.41 8.10
N SER A 38 -3.78 -19.52 7.04
CA SER A 38 -5.20 -19.83 7.16
C SER A 38 -5.37 -21.26 7.69
N GLU A 39 -6.24 -21.44 8.68
CA GLU A 39 -6.57 -22.78 9.19
C GLU A 39 -7.05 -23.74 8.10
N LYS A 40 -7.68 -23.20 7.04
CA LYS A 40 -8.22 -24.00 5.93
C LYS A 40 -7.17 -24.78 5.14
N ILE A 41 -5.95 -24.25 5.05
CA ILE A 41 -4.84 -24.90 4.32
C ILE A 41 -3.98 -25.76 5.24
N LEU A 42 -4.14 -25.65 6.56
CA LEU A 42 -3.41 -26.53 7.46
C LEU A 42 -3.94 -27.96 7.25
N PRO A 43 -3.06 -28.93 7.00
CA PRO A 43 -3.48 -30.31 6.83
C PRO A 43 -3.95 -30.88 8.16
N ASP A 44 -5.02 -31.68 8.12
CA ASP A 44 -5.51 -32.42 9.30
C ASP A 44 -4.53 -33.53 9.71
N ASP A 45 -3.74 -34.02 8.75
CA ASP A 45 -2.70 -35.03 8.91
C ASP A 45 -1.29 -34.39 8.95
N ASN A 46 -0.28 -35.17 9.36
CA ASN A 46 1.16 -34.81 9.33
C ASN A 46 1.73 -34.57 7.91
N GLN A 47 0.90 -34.26 6.91
CA GLN A 47 1.35 -33.93 5.57
C GLN A 47 2.11 -32.60 5.58
N LEU A 48 3.18 -32.55 4.78
CA LEU A 48 4.01 -31.36 4.67
C LEU A 48 3.41 -30.39 3.66
N LEU A 49 3.14 -29.17 4.12
CA LEU A 49 2.85 -28.06 3.23
C LEU A 49 4.08 -27.72 2.39
N ARG A 50 3.84 -27.42 1.12
CA ARG A 50 4.89 -27.10 0.16
C ARG A 50 4.84 -25.63 -0.22
N LEU A 51 6.01 -25.00 -0.30
CA LEU A 51 6.14 -23.69 -0.95
C LEU A 51 6.56 -23.90 -2.40
N ASP A 52 5.69 -23.50 -3.31
CA ASP A 52 5.96 -23.53 -4.75
C ASP A 52 6.05 -22.12 -5.31
N ARG A 53 6.73 -22.00 -6.46
CA ARG A 53 6.82 -20.76 -7.22
C ARG A 53 6.07 -20.91 -8.52
N PHE A 54 5.09 -20.04 -8.74
CA PHE A 54 4.34 -19.98 -9.99
C PHE A 54 4.37 -18.56 -10.54
N TYR A 55 4.28 -18.46 -11.87
CA TYR A 55 4.27 -17.17 -12.55
C TYR A 55 3.03 -16.36 -12.18
N HIS A 56 3.23 -15.10 -11.78
CA HIS A 56 2.15 -14.20 -11.42
C HIS A 56 2.03 -13.06 -12.44
N PRO A 57 1.02 -13.06 -13.32
CA PRO A 57 0.92 -12.12 -14.45
C PRO A 57 0.92 -10.66 -14.03
N GLY A 58 0.13 -10.29 -13.02
CA GLY A 58 0.12 -8.88 -12.56
C GLY A 58 1.37 -8.41 -11.81
N LYS A 59 2.31 -9.31 -11.48
CA LYS A 59 3.65 -8.95 -10.95
C LYS A 59 4.74 -9.09 -12.01
N GLY A 60 4.45 -9.71 -13.16
CA GLY A 60 5.41 -10.01 -14.23
C GLY A 60 6.55 -10.95 -13.81
N LYS A 61 6.39 -11.70 -12.72
CA LYS A 61 7.43 -12.59 -12.16
C LYS A 61 6.83 -13.70 -11.32
N ASP A 62 7.65 -14.68 -10.97
CA ASP A 62 7.22 -15.75 -10.06
C ASP A 62 6.92 -15.22 -8.66
N ALA A 63 5.77 -15.65 -8.12
CA ALA A 63 5.35 -15.42 -6.75
C ALA A 63 5.39 -16.74 -5.96
N LEU A 64 5.42 -16.63 -4.62
CA LEU A 64 5.39 -17.78 -3.74
C LEU A 64 3.94 -18.16 -3.41
N PHE A 65 3.66 -19.45 -3.46
CA PHE A 65 2.38 -20.04 -3.13
C PHE A 65 2.59 -21.15 -2.12
N LEU A 66 1.65 -21.26 -1.19
CA LEU A 66 1.54 -22.40 -0.29
C LEU A 66 0.58 -23.40 -0.91
N THR A 67 1.05 -24.63 -1.10
CA THR A 67 0.30 -25.71 -1.75
C THR A 67 0.12 -26.89 -0.77
N ASN A 68 -1.10 -27.41 -0.75
CA ASN A 68 -1.44 -28.66 -0.08
C ASN A 68 -1.54 -29.77 -1.15
N PRO A 69 -1.00 -30.99 -0.90
CA PRO A 69 -1.30 -32.18 -1.69
C PRO A 69 -2.79 -32.40 -2.05
N ASP A 70 -3.73 -31.96 -1.19
CA ASP A 70 -5.18 -32.10 -1.40
C ASP A 70 -5.76 -31.17 -2.50
N GLY A 71 -4.90 -30.45 -3.24
CA GLY A 71 -5.32 -29.58 -4.35
C GLY A 71 -5.69 -28.16 -3.91
N GLN A 72 -5.42 -27.77 -2.67
CA GLN A 72 -5.57 -26.39 -2.21
C GLN A 72 -4.31 -25.56 -2.47
N ILE A 73 -4.51 -24.30 -2.86
CA ILE A 73 -3.44 -23.33 -3.09
C ILE A 73 -3.81 -21.97 -2.50
N MET A 74 -2.84 -21.33 -1.85
CA MET A 74 -2.96 -19.96 -1.36
C MET A 74 -1.74 -19.14 -1.75
N GLU A 75 -1.95 -17.87 -2.08
CA GLU A 75 -0.84 -16.96 -2.35
C GLU A 75 -0.17 -16.56 -1.04
N LEU A 76 1.17 -16.55 -1.02
CA LEU A 76 1.95 -16.05 0.10
C LEU A 76 2.33 -14.59 -0.14
N LEU A 77 1.63 -13.67 0.54
CA LEU A 77 1.96 -12.25 0.53
C LEU A 77 2.99 -11.90 1.59
N GLU A 78 3.83 -10.92 1.26
CA GLU A 78 4.81 -10.33 2.17
C GLU A 78 4.37 -8.90 2.51
N TYR A 79 4.24 -8.63 3.80
CA TYR A 79 4.13 -7.29 4.35
C TYR A 79 5.48 -6.90 4.96
N ALA A 80 6.09 -5.84 4.42
CA ALA A 80 7.38 -5.33 4.84
C ALA A 80 7.30 -3.82 5.01
N GLU A 81 7.42 -3.35 6.26
CA GLU A 81 7.49 -1.94 6.60
C GLU A 81 8.90 -1.61 7.13
N PRO A 82 9.51 -0.48 6.75
CA PRO A 82 10.85 -0.13 7.22
C PRO A 82 10.89 0.07 8.75
N ARG A 83 12.04 -0.24 9.35
CA ARG A 83 12.32 -0.03 10.80
C ARG A 83 11.35 -0.81 11.69
N ARG A 84 11.13 -2.08 11.35
CA ARG A 84 10.39 -3.07 12.14
C ARG A 84 11.30 -4.23 12.51
N SER A 85 11.04 -4.83 13.66
CA SER A 85 11.72 -6.03 14.16
C SER A 85 10.75 -6.87 14.99
N TRP A 86 10.95 -8.18 15.01
CA TRP A 86 10.19 -9.10 15.85
C TRP A 86 10.98 -9.43 17.12
N LEU A 87 10.28 -9.44 18.25
CA LEU A 87 10.73 -10.03 19.50
C LEU A 87 10.05 -11.41 19.60
N ILE A 88 10.79 -12.49 19.38
CA ILE A 88 10.25 -13.86 19.36
C ILE A 88 10.87 -14.62 20.53
N ASN A 89 10.08 -14.83 21.59
CA ASN A 89 10.56 -15.42 22.84
C ASN A 89 11.76 -14.62 23.38
N SER A 90 12.94 -15.24 23.46
CA SER A 90 14.20 -14.63 23.93
C SER A 90 15.10 -14.11 22.80
N GLU A 91 14.59 -14.04 21.56
CA GLU A 91 15.38 -13.67 20.39
C GLU A 91 14.82 -12.46 19.64
N ILE A 92 15.70 -11.77 18.91
CA ILE A 92 15.37 -10.61 18.09
C ILE A 92 15.53 -10.98 16.61
N CYS A 93 14.47 -10.85 15.82
CA CYS A 93 14.53 -10.99 14.36
C CYS A 93 14.45 -9.60 13.70
N ALA A 94 15.54 -9.22 13.03
CA ALA A 94 15.76 -7.86 12.53
C ALA A 94 14.92 -7.46 11.31
N ASN A 95 14.30 -8.40 10.58
CA ASN A 95 13.64 -8.08 9.32
C ASN A 95 12.24 -7.44 9.48
N GLY A 96 11.55 -7.69 10.61
CA GLY A 96 10.20 -7.19 10.87
C GLY A 96 9.13 -7.60 9.85
N ARG A 97 9.43 -8.57 8.98
CA ARG A 97 8.54 -8.97 7.87
C ARG A 97 7.44 -9.89 8.37
N VAL A 98 6.28 -9.76 7.76
CA VAL A 98 5.14 -10.65 7.99
C VAL A 98 4.77 -11.31 6.68
N TYR A 99 4.53 -12.62 6.73
CA TYR A 99 4.02 -13.36 5.60
C TYR A 99 2.59 -13.81 5.89
N MET A 100 1.69 -13.71 4.91
CA MET A 100 0.28 -14.05 5.08
C MET A 100 -0.18 -14.91 3.91
N THR A 101 -0.90 -15.99 4.19
CA THR A 101 -1.56 -16.79 3.14
C THR A 101 -2.92 -16.20 2.81
N ILE A 102 -3.20 -15.97 1.54
CA ILE A 102 -4.49 -15.46 1.07
C ILE A 102 -5.09 -16.45 0.07
N PRO A 103 -6.36 -16.86 0.24
CA PRO A 103 -7.06 -17.66 -0.76
C PRO A 103 -7.26 -16.85 -2.04
N MET A 104 -7.01 -17.48 -3.18
CA MET A 104 -7.15 -16.82 -4.49
C MET A 104 -7.82 -17.74 -5.50
N ASP A 105 -8.43 -17.15 -6.53
CA ASP A 105 -9.07 -17.87 -7.62
C ASP A 105 -8.04 -18.26 -8.69
N THR A 106 -7.72 -19.56 -8.79
CA THR A 106 -6.70 -20.08 -9.71
C THR A 106 -6.98 -19.77 -11.17
N THR A 107 -8.25 -19.52 -11.52
CA THR A 107 -8.65 -19.08 -12.86
C THR A 107 -7.97 -17.76 -13.26
N LEU A 108 -7.71 -16.84 -12.32
CA LEU A 108 -7.06 -15.56 -12.61
C LEU A 108 -5.64 -15.75 -13.17
N LEU A 109 -4.86 -16.66 -12.57
CA LEU A 109 -3.52 -16.99 -13.06
C LEU A 109 -3.59 -17.82 -14.34
N ALA A 110 -4.58 -18.71 -14.45
CA ALA A 110 -4.78 -19.56 -15.62
C ALA A 110 -5.04 -18.76 -16.91
N ILE A 111 -5.70 -17.60 -16.82
CA ILE A 111 -5.98 -16.72 -17.97
C ILE A 111 -4.68 -16.38 -18.71
N HIS A 112 -3.58 -16.09 -18.01
CA HIS A 112 -2.30 -15.78 -18.65
C HIS A 112 -1.83 -16.92 -19.57
N HIS A 113 -1.83 -18.15 -19.06
CA HIS A 113 -1.39 -19.32 -19.83
C HIS A 113 -2.36 -19.64 -20.98
N LEU A 114 -3.67 -19.48 -20.77
CA LEU A 114 -4.66 -19.65 -21.83
C LEU A 114 -4.49 -18.62 -22.95
N ARG A 115 -4.21 -17.35 -22.62
CA ARG A 115 -3.95 -16.30 -23.62
C ARG A 115 -2.68 -16.58 -24.41
N LYS A 116 -1.64 -17.08 -23.74
CA LYS A 116 -0.34 -17.39 -24.35
C LYS A 116 -0.38 -18.61 -25.27
N HIS A 117 -1.08 -19.67 -24.89
CA HIS A 117 -1.04 -20.96 -25.61
C HIS A 117 -2.34 -21.31 -26.36
N CYS A 118 -3.50 -20.82 -25.90
CA CYS A 118 -4.83 -21.20 -26.41
C CYS A 118 -5.55 -20.09 -27.19
N ALA A 119 -4.86 -19.03 -27.60
CA ALA A 119 -5.47 -17.95 -28.39
C ALA A 119 -5.90 -18.41 -29.79
N GLN A 120 -5.04 -19.16 -30.49
CA GLN A 120 -5.29 -19.57 -31.88
C GLN A 120 -5.84 -21.00 -32.00
N ARG A 121 -5.53 -21.86 -31.04
CA ARG A 121 -5.81 -23.30 -31.09
C ARG A 121 -6.40 -23.76 -29.77
N ALA A 122 -7.26 -24.77 -29.81
CA ALA A 122 -7.73 -25.42 -28.59
C ALA A 122 -6.68 -26.42 -28.09
N MET A 123 -6.33 -26.35 -26.80
CA MET A 123 -5.29 -27.20 -26.20
C MET A 123 -5.74 -27.74 -24.84
N SER A 124 -5.32 -28.95 -24.48
CA SER A 124 -5.51 -29.50 -23.12
C SER A 124 -4.52 -28.90 -22.13
N LEU A 125 -4.85 -28.93 -20.83
CA LEU A 125 -3.97 -28.42 -19.78
C LEU A 125 -2.63 -29.17 -19.73
N ASP A 126 -2.65 -30.49 -19.97
CA ASP A 126 -1.44 -31.32 -20.01
C ASP A 126 -0.47 -30.89 -21.11
N ASN A 127 -1.00 -30.55 -22.29
CA ASN A 127 -0.17 -30.08 -23.40
C ASN A 127 0.46 -28.71 -23.09
N ILE A 128 -0.26 -27.82 -22.41
CA ILE A 128 0.30 -26.53 -21.95
C ILE A 128 1.40 -26.78 -20.90
N ALA A 129 1.18 -27.72 -19.97
CA ALA A 129 2.13 -28.09 -18.92
C ALA A 129 3.45 -28.62 -19.47
N VAL A 130 3.44 -29.32 -20.62
CA VAL A 130 4.66 -29.77 -21.31
C VAL A 130 5.48 -28.59 -21.85
N HIS A 131 4.82 -27.52 -22.31
CA HIS A 131 5.51 -26.33 -22.81
C HIS A 131 6.07 -25.45 -21.69
N GLU A 132 5.49 -25.49 -20.48
CA GLU A 132 5.88 -24.65 -19.35
C GLU A 132 6.04 -25.48 -18.07
N ALA A 133 7.18 -26.16 -17.96
CA ALA A 133 7.45 -27.11 -16.88
C ALA A 133 7.35 -26.49 -15.47
N SER A 134 7.69 -25.22 -15.30
CA SER A 134 7.58 -24.48 -14.02
C SER A 134 6.15 -24.38 -13.52
N THR A 135 5.18 -24.37 -14.44
CA THR A 135 3.76 -24.16 -14.15
C THR A 135 2.95 -25.45 -14.30
N SER A 136 3.60 -26.55 -14.70
CA SER A 136 2.97 -27.87 -14.90
C SER A 136 2.09 -28.29 -13.73
N ARG A 137 2.65 -28.32 -12.52
CA ARG A 137 1.92 -28.69 -11.30
C ARG A 137 0.73 -27.78 -11.04
N PHE A 138 0.89 -26.47 -11.26
CA PHE A 138 -0.19 -25.49 -11.14
C PHE A 138 -1.38 -25.87 -12.03
N LEU A 139 -1.11 -26.08 -13.33
CA LEU A 139 -2.13 -26.37 -14.33
C LEU A 139 -2.84 -27.71 -14.10
N THR A 140 -2.12 -28.73 -13.62
CA THR A 140 -2.66 -30.09 -13.49
C THR A 140 -3.38 -30.34 -12.18
N GLN A 141 -3.00 -29.68 -11.08
CA GLN A 141 -3.47 -30.05 -9.72
C GLN A 141 -4.38 -29.01 -9.06
N PHE A 142 -4.31 -27.73 -9.44
CA PHE A 142 -5.00 -26.67 -8.70
C PHE A 142 -6.04 -25.90 -9.52
N ILE A 143 -6.09 -26.12 -10.83
CA ILE A 143 -7.07 -25.47 -11.69
C ILE A 143 -8.37 -26.26 -11.68
N ASP A 144 -9.46 -25.59 -11.34
CA ASP A 144 -10.80 -26.14 -11.51
C ASP A 144 -11.29 -26.00 -12.96
N SER A 145 -11.70 -27.13 -13.53
CA SER A 145 -12.32 -27.22 -14.85
C SER A 145 -13.55 -26.32 -15.02
N ASN A 146 -14.32 -26.08 -13.95
CA ASN A 146 -15.52 -25.24 -14.02
C ASN A 146 -15.16 -23.76 -14.11
N GLY A 147 -14.14 -23.30 -13.38
CA GLY A 147 -13.62 -21.95 -13.49
C GLY A 147 -13.14 -21.63 -14.91
N LEU A 148 -12.47 -22.58 -15.57
CA LEU A 148 -11.99 -22.41 -16.94
C LEU A 148 -13.10 -22.22 -17.98
N LYS A 149 -14.27 -22.87 -17.81
CA LYS A 149 -15.41 -22.73 -18.73
C LYS A 149 -15.95 -21.30 -18.78
N CYS A 150 -15.72 -20.51 -17.72
CA CYS A 150 -16.11 -19.10 -17.67
C CYS A 150 -15.21 -18.18 -18.51
N VAL A 151 -13.97 -18.59 -18.81
CA VAL A 151 -12.96 -17.77 -19.52
C VAL A 151 -12.54 -18.35 -20.87
N ALA A 152 -12.86 -19.62 -21.12
CA ALA A 152 -12.52 -20.34 -22.34
C ALA A 152 -13.69 -21.16 -22.88
N ASP A 153 -13.69 -21.38 -24.19
CA ASP A 153 -14.54 -22.35 -24.83
C ASP A 153 -13.94 -23.74 -24.61
N ALA A 154 -14.63 -24.56 -23.82
CA ALA A 154 -14.23 -25.92 -23.51
C ALA A 154 -14.92 -26.91 -24.46
N LYS A 155 -14.16 -27.81 -25.07
CA LYS A 155 -14.67 -28.92 -25.86
C LYS A 155 -14.07 -30.22 -25.34
N THR A 156 -14.93 -31.16 -24.97
CA THR A 156 -14.52 -32.47 -24.46
C THR A 156 -14.53 -33.50 -25.58
N SER A 157 -13.48 -34.31 -25.64
CA SER A 157 -13.34 -35.42 -26.58
C SER A 157 -12.78 -36.62 -25.82
N GLY A 158 -13.64 -37.60 -25.53
CA GLY A 158 -13.31 -38.69 -24.60
C GLY A 158 -13.05 -38.14 -23.20
N ASP A 159 -11.91 -38.55 -22.61
CA ASP A 159 -11.49 -38.11 -21.27
C ASP A 159 -10.71 -36.79 -21.27
N LEU A 160 -10.40 -36.24 -22.45
CA LEU A 160 -9.61 -35.02 -22.60
C LEU A 160 -10.52 -33.82 -22.85
N THR A 161 -10.26 -32.73 -22.11
CA THR A 161 -10.90 -31.43 -22.34
C THR A 161 -9.92 -30.45 -22.96
N PHE A 162 -10.33 -29.85 -24.07
CA PHE A 162 -9.57 -28.85 -24.81
C PHE A 162 -10.17 -27.47 -24.56
N TYR A 163 -9.32 -26.49 -24.30
CA TYR A 163 -9.70 -25.12 -24.02
C TYR A 163 -9.21 -24.18 -25.11
N LYS A 164 -10.09 -23.31 -25.61
CA LYS A 164 -9.75 -22.19 -26.48
C LYS A 164 -10.07 -20.89 -25.76
N TYR A 165 -9.10 -19.97 -25.68
CA TYR A 165 -9.30 -18.69 -24.99
C TYR A 165 -10.43 -17.88 -25.66
N ASN A 166 -11.35 -17.35 -24.85
CA ASN A 166 -12.44 -16.51 -25.31
C ASN A 166 -12.40 -15.16 -24.57
N GLN A 167 -12.05 -14.11 -25.31
CA GLN A 167 -11.85 -12.77 -24.77
C GLN A 167 -13.14 -12.16 -24.22
N GLU A 168 -14.26 -12.32 -24.94
CA GLU A 168 -15.55 -11.75 -24.53
C GLU A 168 -16.05 -12.37 -23.23
N ARG A 169 -15.98 -13.71 -23.13
CA ARG A 169 -16.32 -14.43 -21.89
C ARG A 169 -15.42 -14.03 -20.73
N THR A 170 -14.11 -13.91 -20.99
CA THR A 170 -13.13 -13.49 -19.97
C THR A 170 -13.47 -12.10 -19.43
N LEU A 171 -13.75 -11.12 -20.31
CA LEU A 171 -14.12 -9.77 -19.89
C LEU A 171 -15.43 -9.73 -19.11
N ALA A 172 -16.46 -10.48 -19.56
CA ALA A 172 -17.73 -10.58 -18.84
C ALA A 172 -17.56 -11.19 -17.44
N TRP A 173 -16.74 -12.25 -17.33
CA TRP A 173 -16.42 -12.90 -16.06
C TRP A 173 -15.62 -11.99 -15.12
N LEU A 174 -14.61 -11.29 -15.62
CA LEU A 174 -13.83 -10.32 -14.86
C LEU A 174 -14.68 -9.14 -14.38
N ALA A 175 -15.62 -8.67 -15.21
CA ALA A 175 -16.56 -7.64 -14.84
C ALA A 175 -17.46 -8.09 -13.67
N LEU A 176 -17.92 -9.35 -13.66
CA LEU A 176 -18.67 -9.91 -12.54
C LEU A 176 -17.82 -9.99 -11.26
N LYS A 177 -16.57 -10.47 -11.36
CA LYS A 177 -15.63 -10.50 -10.23
C LYS A 177 -15.38 -9.11 -9.67
N THR A 178 -15.21 -8.11 -10.54
CA THR A 178 -14.99 -6.72 -10.14
C THR A 178 -16.19 -6.16 -9.39
N ARG A 179 -17.41 -6.39 -9.87
CA ARG A 179 -18.64 -5.97 -9.17
C ARG A 179 -18.77 -6.63 -7.79
N HIS A 180 -18.45 -7.91 -7.69
CA HIS A 180 -18.48 -8.63 -6.41
C HIS A 180 -17.45 -8.06 -5.42
N VAL A 181 -16.22 -7.76 -5.87
CA VAL A 181 -15.22 -7.10 -5.01
C VAL A 181 -15.73 -5.73 -4.53
N ALA A 182 -16.32 -4.93 -5.41
CA ALA A 182 -16.91 -3.64 -5.04
C ALA A 182 -18.01 -3.79 -3.97
N GLU A 183 -18.85 -4.82 -4.08
CA GLU A 183 -19.88 -5.11 -3.08
C GLU A 183 -19.28 -5.50 -1.73
N ILE A 184 -18.27 -6.37 -1.71
CA ILE A 184 -17.56 -6.77 -0.48
C ILE A 184 -16.89 -5.56 0.19
N LEU A 185 -16.30 -4.65 -0.60
CA LEU A 185 -15.70 -3.40 -0.08
C LEU A 185 -16.76 -2.53 0.63
N LYS A 186 -17.95 -2.41 0.04
CA LYS A 186 -19.09 -1.70 0.64
C LYS A 186 -19.57 -2.40 1.92
N GLN A 187 -19.72 -3.72 1.90
CA GLN A 187 -20.15 -4.51 3.07
C GLN A 187 -19.16 -4.38 4.24
N LYS A 188 -17.86 -4.39 3.95
CA LYS A 188 -16.79 -4.19 4.95
C LYS A 188 -16.58 -2.72 5.36
N GLN A 189 -17.36 -1.79 4.79
CA GLN A 189 -17.27 -0.35 5.05
C GLN A 189 -15.84 0.20 4.83
N ILE A 190 -15.15 -0.30 3.80
CA ILE A 190 -13.81 0.16 3.43
C ILE A 190 -13.96 1.46 2.65
N HIS A 191 -13.30 2.52 3.09
CA HIS A 191 -13.32 3.80 2.39
C HIS A 191 -12.53 3.73 1.08
N CYS A 192 -13.20 3.94 -0.06
CA CYS A 192 -12.59 3.92 -1.39
C CYS A 192 -12.44 5.30 -2.05
N GLY A 193 -12.78 6.39 -1.35
CA GLY A 193 -12.71 7.75 -1.92
C GLY A 193 -11.28 8.26 -2.11
N HIS A 194 -11.15 9.37 -2.85
CA HIS A 194 -9.85 10.01 -3.15
C HIS A 194 -9.10 10.56 -1.93
N SER A 195 -9.77 10.73 -0.79
CA SER A 195 -9.18 11.31 0.43
C SER A 195 -9.10 10.28 1.54
N ALA A 196 -8.04 10.35 2.36
CA ALA A 196 -7.97 9.51 3.55
C ALA A 196 -9.05 9.91 4.57
N GLN A 197 -9.84 8.94 5.02
CA GLN A 197 -10.78 9.11 6.12
C GLN A 197 -10.32 8.28 7.32
N SER A 198 -10.18 8.92 8.47
CA SER A 198 -9.89 8.20 9.72
C SER A 198 -11.09 7.31 10.06
N GLN A 199 -10.82 6.04 10.38
CA GLN A 199 -11.85 5.09 10.77
C GLN A 199 -12.61 5.52 12.03
N ASN A 200 -11.95 6.28 12.92
CA ASN A 200 -12.55 6.81 14.15
C ASN A 200 -13.31 8.13 13.94
N PHE A 201 -13.41 8.61 12.69
CA PHE A 201 -14.07 9.87 12.39
C PHE A 201 -15.59 9.69 12.28
N VAL A 202 -16.31 10.14 13.30
CA VAL A 202 -17.79 10.19 13.30
C VAL A 202 -18.23 11.46 12.57
N ARG A 203 -18.81 11.31 11.37
CA ARG A 203 -19.51 12.42 10.70
C ARG A 203 -20.87 12.64 11.36
N SER A 204 -21.25 13.89 11.53
CA SER A 204 -22.62 14.26 11.89
C SER A 204 -23.58 13.87 10.76
N GLU A 205 -24.68 13.22 11.13
CA GLU A 205 -25.70 12.56 10.30
C GLU A 205 -26.38 13.47 9.24
N LYS A 206 -26.10 14.78 9.27
CA LYS A 206 -26.60 15.78 8.31
C LYS A 206 -25.65 16.05 7.13
N LEU A 207 -24.43 15.50 7.16
CA LEU A 207 -23.43 15.59 6.08
C LEU A 207 -23.13 14.23 5.45
N SER A 208 -23.80 13.16 5.91
CA SER A 208 -23.63 11.79 5.46
C SER A 208 -24.39 11.46 4.17
N ASP A 209 -25.04 12.44 3.54
CA ASP A 209 -25.73 12.22 2.27
C ASP A 209 -24.75 11.87 1.14
N ASN A 210 -24.56 10.56 0.98
CA ASN A 210 -24.84 9.86 -0.27
C ASN A 210 -24.05 10.28 -1.52
N VAL A 211 -22.80 10.70 -1.35
CA VAL A 211 -21.81 10.49 -2.42
C VAL A 211 -20.81 9.44 -1.97
N VAL A 212 -21.32 8.28 -1.57
CA VAL A 212 -20.59 7.04 -1.83
C VAL A 212 -20.54 6.95 -3.35
N ASN A 213 -19.46 7.44 -3.93
CA ASN A 213 -19.30 7.36 -5.37
C ASN A 213 -19.16 5.88 -5.71
N GLU A 214 -20.20 5.27 -6.25
CA GLU A 214 -20.17 3.88 -6.68
C GLU A 214 -19.00 3.62 -7.64
N MET A 215 -18.60 4.67 -8.37
CA MET A 215 -17.46 4.66 -9.28
C MET A 215 -16.12 4.53 -8.55
N ASP A 216 -15.98 5.06 -7.33
CA ASP A 216 -14.74 4.94 -6.54
C ASP A 216 -14.55 3.49 -6.06
N TYR A 217 -15.64 2.85 -5.63
CA TYR A 217 -15.63 1.41 -5.31
C TYR A 217 -15.35 0.56 -6.55
N GLY A 218 -15.94 0.93 -7.69
CA GLY A 218 -15.69 0.26 -8.99
C GLY A 218 -14.22 0.36 -9.42
N ARG A 219 -13.62 1.54 -9.29
CA ARG A 219 -12.19 1.78 -9.57
C ARG A 219 -11.30 0.94 -8.65
N MET A 220 -11.51 1.01 -7.34
CA MET A 220 -10.70 0.25 -6.38
C MET A 220 -10.84 -1.27 -6.60
N ALA A 221 -12.06 -1.74 -6.87
CA ALA A 221 -12.30 -3.15 -7.18
C ALA A 221 -11.58 -3.58 -8.47
N CYS A 222 -11.61 -2.73 -9.51
CA CYS A 222 -10.91 -3.00 -10.76
C CYS A 222 -9.40 -3.09 -10.53
N ASP A 223 -8.81 -2.18 -9.75
CA ASP A 223 -7.39 -2.23 -9.38
C ASP A 223 -7.03 -3.50 -8.59
N ILE A 224 -7.90 -3.94 -7.67
CA ILE A 224 -7.69 -5.17 -6.91
C ILE A 224 -7.65 -6.39 -7.83
N VAL A 225 -8.60 -6.50 -8.76
CA VAL A 225 -8.62 -7.58 -9.75
C VAL A 225 -7.43 -7.46 -10.71
N GLY A 226 -7.13 -6.24 -11.16
CA GLY A 226 -6.04 -5.90 -12.07
C GLY A 226 -4.66 -6.32 -11.58
N ARG A 227 -4.43 -6.33 -10.26
CA ARG A 227 -3.19 -6.87 -9.67
C ARG A 227 -2.90 -8.32 -10.03
N TYR A 228 -3.91 -9.09 -10.46
CA TYR A 228 -3.77 -10.50 -10.88
C TYR A 228 -3.82 -10.70 -12.39
N LEU A 229 -3.90 -9.63 -13.20
CA LEU A 229 -4.04 -9.72 -14.65
C LEU A 229 -2.78 -9.22 -15.36
N ASP A 230 -2.61 -9.60 -16.62
CA ASP A 230 -1.65 -8.92 -17.51
C ASP A 230 -2.09 -7.47 -17.72
N SER A 231 -1.13 -6.56 -17.93
CA SER A 231 -1.40 -5.13 -18.08
C SER A 231 -2.38 -4.82 -19.21
N ASP A 232 -2.25 -5.52 -20.34
CA ASP A 232 -3.09 -5.33 -21.51
C ASP A 232 -4.53 -5.84 -21.31
N LEU A 233 -4.73 -6.89 -20.50
CA LEU A 233 -6.04 -7.39 -20.14
C LEU A 233 -6.72 -6.48 -19.11
N HIS A 234 -5.93 -5.91 -18.19
CA HIS A 234 -6.42 -4.92 -17.25
C HIS A 234 -6.96 -3.66 -17.97
N ASP A 235 -6.23 -3.17 -18.97
CA ASP A 235 -6.68 -2.02 -19.77
C ASP A 235 -7.99 -2.30 -20.52
N GLN A 236 -8.14 -3.53 -21.06
CA GLN A 236 -9.39 -3.95 -21.68
C GLN A 236 -10.55 -4.03 -20.68
N LEU A 237 -10.30 -4.48 -19.45
CA LEU A 237 -11.30 -4.52 -18.39
C LEU A 237 -11.75 -3.11 -17.99
N ILE A 238 -10.81 -2.16 -17.86
CA ILE A 238 -11.12 -0.74 -17.60
C ILE A 238 -12.03 -0.19 -18.69
N GLY A 239 -11.69 -0.45 -19.96
CA GLY A 239 -12.51 -0.03 -21.10
C GLY A 239 -13.90 -0.66 -21.11
N TYR A 240 -13.99 -1.96 -20.78
CA TYR A 240 -15.26 -2.71 -20.73
C TYR A 240 -16.18 -2.24 -19.60
N LEU A 241 -15.62 -1.85 -18.45
CA LEU A 241 -16.38 -1.34 -17.30
C LEU A 241 -16.68 0.16 -17.37
N HIS A 242 -16.18 0.86 -18.40
CA HIS A 242 -16.32 2.30 -18.56
C HIS A 242 -15.85 3.11 -17.33
N ILE A 243 -14.78 2.65 -16.67
CA ILE A 243 -14.24 3.35 -15.50
C ILE A 243 -13.51 4.61 -15.99
N PRO A 244 -13.92 5.82 -15.58
CA PRO A 244 -13.24 7.04 -16.03
C PRO A 244 -11.81 7.07 -15.54
N SER A 245 -10.93 7.65 -16.35
CA SER A 245 -9.55 7.90 -15.92
C SER A 245 -9.53 8.72 -14.63
N GLU A 246 -8.50 8.54 -13.80
CA GLU A 246 -8.36 9.26 -12.53
C GLU A 246 -8.41 10.79 -12.73
N ILE A 247 -7.84 11.26 -13.83
CA ILE A 247 -7.85 12.67 -14.24
C ILE A 247 -9.28 13.14 -14.54
N GLN A 248 -10.09 12.36 -15.23
CA GLN A 248 -11.49 12.71 -15.52
C GLN A 248 -12.33 12.76 -14.24
N ALA A 249 -12.16 11.79 -13.34
CA ALA A 249 -12.87 11.79 -12.05
C ALA A 249 -12.51 13.00 -11.18
N ILE A 250 -11.23 13.38 -11.13
CA ILE A 250 -10.78 14.58 -10.38
C ILE A 250 -11.37 15.87 -11.00
N VAL A 251 -11.50 15.97 -12.32
CA VAL A 251 -12.09 17.13 -12.99
C VAL A 251 -13.59 17.21 -12.74
N GLU A 252 -14.29 16.08 -12.81
CA GLU A 252 -15.72 15.97 -12.49
C GLU A 252 -16.01 16.32 -11.03
N GLU A 253 -15.18 15.85 -10.09
CA GLU A 253 -15.32 16.17 -8.67
C GLU A 253 -15.07 17.67 -8.40
N LYS A 254 -14.03 18.26 -9.02
CA LYS A 254 -13.75 19.71 -8.91
C LYS A 254 -14.87 20.57 -9.47
N THR A 255 -15.46 20.17 -10.60
CA THR A 255 -16.59 20.89 -11.19
C THR A 255 -17.88 20.73 -10.37
N ALA A 256 -18.12 19.55 -9.78
CA ALA A 256 -19.23 19.33 -8.85
C ALA A 256 -19.08 20.13 -7.54
N ALA A 257 -17.87 20.23 -6.99
CA ALA A 257 -17.57 21.00 -5.78
C ALA A 257 -17.75 22.52 -6.01
N GLN A 258 -17.44 23.03 -7.20
CA GLN A 258 -17.68 24.43 -7.58
C GLN A 258 -19.18 24.76 -7.69
N LYS A 259 -19.99 23.85 -8.26
CA LYS A 259 -21.46 24.02 -8.34
C LYS A 259 -22.14 24.00 -6.98
N ARG A 260 -21.65 23.23 -6.01
CA ARG A 260 -22.16 23.23 -4.62
C ARG A 260 -21.81 24.53 -3.88
N LYS A 261 -20.71 25.20 -4.22
CA LYS A 261 -20.31 26.47 -3.59
C LYS A 261 -21.13 27.67 -4.08
N SER A 262 -21.74 27.59 -5.27
CA SER A 262 -22.63 28.64 -5.80
C SER A 262 -24.06 28.60 -5.24
N GLN A 263 -24.48 27.52 -4.58
CA GLN A 263 -25.86 27.38 -4.05
C GLN A 263 -25.99 27.76 -2.56
N VAL A 264 -24.88 27.82 -1.83
CA VAL A 264 -24.85 28.26 -0.41
C VAL A 264 -24.96 29.80 -0.28
N GLY A 265 -25.06 30.53 -1.39
CA GLY A 265 -25.19 31.99 -1.41
C GLY A 265 -26.61 32.54 -1.26
N LEU A 266 -27.65 31.71 -1.19
CA LEU A 266 -29.05 32.18 -1.31
C LEU A 266 -29.95 31.98 -0.07
N GLU A 267 -29.53 31.27 0.98
CA GLU A 267 -30.30 31.22 2.22
C GLU A 267 -29.43 31.41 3.46
N GLY A 268 -29.66 32.52 4.18
CA GLY A 268 -28.98 32.83 5.44
C GLY A 268 -28.68 34.31 5.66
N SER A 269 -29.67 35.19 5.48
CA SER A 269 -29.64 36.52 6.10
C SER A 269 -29.77 36.36 7.62
N ASN A 270 -28.94 37.09 8.37
CA ASN A 270 -28.87 37.19 9.84
C ASN A 270 -28.06 36.14 10.61
N SER A 271 -26.74 36.30 10.60
CA SER A 271 -26.00 36.42 11.88
C SER A 271 -24.69 37.21 11.70
N LYS A 272 -24.42 38.05 12.70
CA LYS A 272 -23.41 39.13 12.80
C LYS A 272 -22.06 38.82 12.11
N LYS A 273 -21.77 39.57 11.03
CA LYS A 273 -20.45 39.64 10.40
C LYS A 273 -19.45 40.35 11.32
N ILE A 274 -18.39 39.65 11.72
CA ILE A 274 -17.13 40.29 12.13
C ILE A 274 -16.44 40.79 10.85
N LYS A 275 -16.22 42.11 10.79
CA LYS A 275 -15.58 42.81 9.69
C LYS A 275 -14.07 42.62 9.80
N LEU A 276 -13.48 41.80 8.93
CA LEU A 276 -12.04 41.77 8.67
C LEU A 276 -11.79 42.51 7.35
N ASN A 277 -10.99 43.57 7.42
CA ASN A 277 -10.65 44.44 6.31
C ASN A 277 -9.99 43.67 5.18
N SER A 278 -10.54 43.83 3.99
CA SER A 278 -9.92 43.48 2.71
C SER A 278 -8.87 44.52 2.34
N HIS A 279 -7.61 44.17 2.48
CA HIS A 279 -6.59 44.71 1.59
C HIS A 279 -5.45 43.71 1.46
N ASP A 280 -5.34 43.15 0.25
CA ASP A 280 -4.14 42.76 -0.47
C ASP A 280 -4.41 41.53 -1.33
N SER A 281 -4.70 41.84 -2.59
CA SER A 281 -4.49 40.95 -3.72
C SER A 281 -3.04 40.45 -3.75
N ASP A 282 -2.85 39.28 -4.36
CA ASP A 282 -1.57 38.75 -4.83
C ASP A 282 -0.65 38.07 -3.82
N ALA A 283 -1.11 36.95 -3.26
CA ALA A 283 -0.23 35.90 -2.72
C ALA A 283 0.33 34.94 -3.80
N ALA A 284 -0.21 34.98 -5.03
CA ALA A 284 0.19 34.07 -6.13
C ALA A 284 1.47 34.51 -6.88
N SER A 285 1.88 35.77 -6.75
CA SER A 285 3.08 36.32 -7.42
C SER A 285 4.36 36.25 -6.57
N LYS A 286 4.27 35.89 -5.28
CA LYS A 286 5.45 35.78 -4.37
C LYS A 286 6.11 34.39 -4.29
N LEU A 287 5.52 33.37 -4.91
CA LEU A 287 6.08 32.00 -4.90
C LEU A 287 6.93 31.66 -6.15
N LYS A 288 7.06 32.57 -7.12
CA LYS A 288 7.90 32.36 -8.32
C LYS A 288 9.35 32.84 -8.18
N LEU A 289 9.76 33.28 -6.99
CA LEU A 289 11.12 33.79 -6.73
C LEU A 289 11.92 32.99 -5.70
N SER A 290 11.67 31.68 -5.58
CA SER A 290 12.59 30.76 -4.90
C SER A 290 13.08 29.73 -5.92
N GLY A 291 14.11 30.13 -6.68
CA GLY A 291 14.80 29.25 -7.62
C GLY A 291 15.40 28.07 -6.87
N LEU A 292 14.85 26.87 -7.12
CA LEU A 292 15.49 25.61 -6.76
C LEU A 292 14.97 24.48 -7.65
N LEU A 293 15.18 24.61 -8.95
CA LEU A 293 15.29 23.49 -9.87
C LEU A 293 16.28 23.89 -10.95
N ASP A 294 17.45 23.26 -10.97
CA ASP A 294 17.86 22.49 -12.13
C ASP A 294 19.19 21.80 -11.83
N SER A 295 19.26 20.51 -12.18
CA SER A 295 20.42 19.99 -12.91
C SER A 295 20.18 18.56 -13.36
N LYS A 296 20.31 18.36 -14.68
CA LYS A 296 20.88 17.12 -15.22
C LYS A 296 22.07 17.46 -16.10
N ASN A 297 23.10 16.62 -15.94
CA ASN A 297 24.28 16.35 -16.76
C ASN A 297 25.49 17.30 -16.74
N GLY A 298 26.62 16.72 -16.30
CA GLY A 298 27.87 16.82 -17.07
C GLY A 298 29.15 17.13 -16.29
N LYS A 299 29.88 16.07 -15.91
CA LYS A 299 31.35 15.90 -15.91
C LYS A 299 32.30 16.88 -15.16
N ASP A 300 33.15 16.21 -14.37
CA ASP A 300 34.57 16.45 -14.08
C ASP A 300 35.04 17.53 -13.07
N CYS A 301 35.87 17.00 -12.15
CA CYS A 301 37.12 17.57 -11.63
C CYS A 301 37.14 18.13 -10.19
N ILE A 302 38.24 17.76 -9.53
CA ILE A 302 38.68 17.94 -8.15
C ILE A 302 39.18 19.38 -7.94
N THR A 303 38.82 20.04 -6.84
CA THR A 303 39.75 20.86 -6.00
C THR A 303 39.08 21.42 -4.73
N SER A 304 39.91 21.58 -3.69
CA SER A 304 39.69 22.02 -2.31
C SER A 304 39.09 23.45 -2.14
N PRO A 305 38.57 23.80 -0.93
CA PRO A 305 37.71 24.97 -0.72
C PRO A 305 38.47 26.26 -0.38
N PRO A 306 37.97 27.45 -0.78
CA PRO A 306 38.35 28.71 -0.16
C PRO A 306 37.20 29.31 0.68
N THR A 307 37.55 29.61 1.93
CA THR A 307 37.27 30.80 2.75
C THR A 307 35.91 31.51 2.64
N MET A 308 35.22 31.54 3.79
CA MET A 308 33.99 32.32 4.04
C MET A 308 34.28 33.80 4.30
N GLU A 309 33.48 34.69 3.71
CA GLU A 309 33.26 36.07 4.18
C GLU A 309 31.79 36.27 4.60
N PRO A 310 31.50 37.17 5.57
CA PRO A 310 30.26 37.13 6.35
C PRO A 310 29.09 37.90 5.71
N LEU A 311 27.91 37.26 5.69
CA LEU A 311 26.65 37.88 5.25
C LEU A 311 26.07 38.81 6.35
N LYS A 312 25.74 40.03 5.95
CA LYS A 312 25.08 41.11 6.72
C LYS A 312 23.81 40.66 7.43
N GLU A 313 23.69 41.05 8.70
CA GLU A 313 22.50 40.86 9.54
C GLU A 313 21.29 41.68 9.04
N ARG A 314 20.14 41.03 8.85
CA ARG A 314 18.85 41.69 8.61
C ARG A 314 18.28 42.20 9.94
N SER A 315 17.77 43.44 9.96
CA SER A 315 17.10 44.00 11.14
C SER A 315 15.71 43.40 11.32
N MET A 316 15.43 42.94 12.54
CA MET A 316 14.20 42.25 12.92
C MET A 316 13.02 43.22 13.03
N THR A 317 11.86 42.80 12.52
CA THR A 317 10.62 43.57 12.60
C THR A 317 10.02 43.55 14.02
N ALA A 318 9.18 44.54 14.35
CA ALA A 318 8.60 44.70 15.70
C ALA A 318 7.82 43.46 16.19
N LYS A 319 7.24 42.68 15.28
CA LYS A 319 6.53 41.44 15.57
C LYS A 319 7.49 40.30 15.95
N GLU A 320 8.66 40.23 15.34
CA GLU A 320 9.70 39.24 15.68
C GLU A 320 10.38 39.57 17.01
N LYS A 321 10.54 40.86 17.36
CA LYS A 321 10.99 41.28 18.70
C LYS A 321 10.01 40.88 19.81
N ALA A 322 8.71 40.88 19.53
CA ALA A 322 7.69 40.45 20.50
C ALA A 322 7.72 38.92 20.70
N LEU A 323 7.90 38.14 19.63
CA LEU A 323 8.04 36.69 19.70
C LEU A 323 9.33 36.26 20.44
N ALA A 324 10.44 36.94 20.17
CA ALA A 324 11.72 36.69 20.84
C ALA A 324 11.69 37.01 22.35
N LYS A 325 10.87 37.98 22.78
CA LYS A 325 10.65 38.26 24.21
C LYS A 325 9.85 37.16 24.91
N GLY A 326 8.95 36.47 24.22
CA GLY A 326 8.19 35.34 24.75
C GLY A 326 9.01 34.06 24.95
N ALA A 327 10.15 33.94 24.28
CA ALA A 327 11.06 32.79 24.36
C ALA A 327 12.21 32.95 25.37
N LYS A 328 12.18 33.97 26.25
CA LYS A 328 13.16 34.10 27.34
C LYS A 328 12.91 33.04 28.41
N GLY A 329 13.48 31.86 28.22
CA GLY A 329 13.46 30.77 29.21
C GLY A 329 13.60 29.36 28.64
N THR A 330 13.45 29.19 27.32
CA THR A 330 13.56 27.87 26.68
C THR A 330 14.91 27.75 25.97
N LYS A 331 15.73 26.80 26.42
CA LYS A 331 17.02 26.49 25.78
C LYS A 331 16.75 25.92 24.38
N SER A 332 17.43 26.47 23.37
CA SER A 332 17.38 25.95 22.00
C SER A 332 17.88 24.50 21.96
N ILE A 333 17.19 23.63 21.21
CA ILE A 333 17.54 22.22 21.06
C ILE A 333 18.95 22.00 20.50
N ALA A 334 19.52 23.00 19.82
CA ALA A 334 20.91 22.99 19.35
C ALA A 334 21.95 22.94 20.49
N SER A 335 21.55 23.23 21.74
CA SER A 335 22.43 23.10 22.91
C SER A 335 22.65 21.64 23.36
N PHE A 336 21.86 20.68 22.86
CA PHE A 336 22.02 19.25 23.16
C PHE A 336 23.02 18.52 22.26
N PHE A 337 23.44 19.12 21.14
CA PHE A 337 24.31 18.46 20.16
C PHE A 337 25.75 18.99 20.16
N LYS A 338 26.15 19.78 21.16
CA LYS A 338 27.56 20.14 21.35
C LYS A 338 28.27 18.98 22.04
N VAL A 339 28.93 18.17 21.23
CA VAL A 339 29.90 17.15 21.62
C VAL A 339 31.09 17.84 22.30
N ASN A 340 31.43 17.39 23.52
CA ASN A 340 32.75 17.63 24.12
C ASN A 340 33.72 16.55 23.64
#